data_AF-A0ABD2PQ49-F1
#
_entry.id   AF-A0ABD2PQ49-F1
#
_cell.length_a   1.000
_cell.length_b   1.000
_cell.length_c   1.000
_cell.angle_alpha   90.00
_cell.angle_beta   90.00
_cell.angle_gamma   90.00
#
_symmetry.space_group_name_H-M   'P 1'
#
loop_
_entity.id
_entity.type
_entity.pdbx_description
1 polymer ?
#
loop_
_entity_poly.entity_id
_entity_poly.type
_entity_poly.pdbx_seq_one_letter_code
_entity_poly.pdbx_strand_id
1 'polypeptide(L)'
;NFNFQVVEFRALGWESILAGIGLAFPLSLLFFMEQNIASAIVTSPANKLRKGAAYHWDLMCVGLINIVLSVLGLPWVHGALPHSPMHVKALADMEERIDMGHHVQQTIVRVRETRVTSIFSHLLIGLSLLGMEHILIYIPRPVLNGLFVYMGITAIYDNQLFERLMLIFTEQTAYPPSHYLRR
;
A
#
# COMPACT_ATOMS: atom_id res chain seq x y z
N ASN A 1 5.57 -19.78 23.96
CA ASN A 1 5.28 -19.03 25.19
C ASN A 1 5.47 -17.53 24.97
N PHE A 2 4.46 -16.86 24.41
CA PHE A 2 4.40 -15.40 24.43
C PHE A 2 3.95 -14.99 25.83
N ASN A 3 4.88 -14.54 26.67
CA ASN A 3 4.54 -14.03 27.98
C ASN A 3 4.13 -12.58 27.80
N PHE A 4 2.81 -12.33 27.81
CA PHE A 4 2.25 -11.00 27.61
C PHE A 4 2.49 -10.17 28.88
N GLN A 5 3.69 -9.62 29.00
CA GLN A 5 4.03 -8.69 30.07
C GLN A 5 3.50 -7.31 29.70
N VAL A 6 2.48 -6.87 30.43
CA VAL A 6 2.00 -5.49 30.34
C VAL A 6 3.14 -4.57 30.77
N VAL A 7 3.43 -3.56 29.95
CA VAL A 7 4.54 -2.62 30.19
C VAL A 7 4.32 -1.91 31.53
N GLU A 8 5.31 -1.99 32.41
CA GLU A 8 5.25 -1.35 33.72
C GLU A 8 5.61 0.14 33.59
N PHE A 9 4.61 0.95 33.24
CA PHE A 9 4.75 2.40 33.01
C PHE A 9 5.29 3.20 34.22
N ARG A 10 5.29 2.61 35.41
CA ARG A 10 5.69 3.26 36.67
C ARG A 10 7.20 3.28 36.90
N ALA A 11 7.96 2.43 36.21
CA ALA A 11 9.42 2.34 36.37
C ALA A 11 10.19 3.31 35.47
N LEU A 12 9.51 4.07 34.61
CA LEU A 12 10.14 4.90 33.58
C LEU A 12 10.53 6.28 34.12
N GLY A 13 11.80 6.65 33.93
CA GLY A 13 12.27 8.01 34.21
C GLY A 13 11.67 9.04 33.24
N TRP A 14 11.50 10.28 33.71
CA TRP A 14 10.97 11.38 32.89
C TRP A 14 11.80 11.65 31.63
N GLU A 15 13.12 11.41 31.70
CA GLU A 15 14.04 11.52 30.55
C GLU A 15 13.70 10.54 29.43
N SER A 16 13.37 9.29 29.78
CA SER A 16 12.97 8.26 28.81
C SER A 16 11.64 8.60 28.14
N ILE A 17 10.71 9.23 28.87
CA ILE A 17 9.43 9.70 28.32
C ILE A 17 9.68 10.82 27.30
N LEU A 18 10.52 11.81 27.64
CA LEU A 18 10.85 12.90 26.72
C LEU A 18 11.60 12.41 25.47
N ALA A 19 12.56 11.49 25.64
CA ALA A 19 13.24 10.86 24.52
C ALA A 19 12.26 10.08 23.62
N GLY A 20 11.31 9.35 24.24
CA GLY A 20 10.24 8.65 23.54
C GLY A 20 9.35 9.59 22.72
N ILE A 21 8.93 10.72 23.29
CA ILE A 21 8.17 11.76 22.56
C ILE A 21 8.98 12.31 21.39
N GLY A 22 10.28 12.56 21.61
CA GLY A 22 11.19 13.02 20.56
C GLY A 22 11.28 12.08 19.36
N LEU A 23 11.30 10.76 19.59
CA LEU A 23 11.27 9.75 18.54
C LEU A 23 9.87 9.52 17.94
N ALA A 24 8.81 9.66 18.76
CA ALA A 24 7.43 9.48 18.33
C ALA A 24 6.98 10.59 17.36
N PHE A 25 7.50 11.81 17.49
CA PHE A 25 7.17 12.91 16.59
C PHE A 25 7.51 12.63 15.10
N PRO A 26 8.76 12.35 14.71
CA PRO A 26 9.09 12.04 13.32
C PRO A 26 8.40 10.77 12.83
N LEU A 27 8.20 9.77 13.70
CA LEU A 27 7.46 8.55 13.36
C LEU A 27 5.99 8.86 13.04
N SER A 28 5.35 9.76 13.79
CA SER A 28 3.98 10.20 13.52
C SER A 28 3.88 10.95 12.18
N LEU A 29 4.88 11.75 11.85
CA LEU A 29 4.97 12.46 10.57
C LEU A 29 5.11 11.47 9.40
N LEU A 30 5.96 10.44 9.56
CA LEU A 30 6.11 9.38 8.56
C LEU A 30 4.77 8.68 8.31
N PHE A 31 4.05 8.28 9.37
CA PHE A 31 2.76 7.60 9.23
C PHE A 31 1.70 8.49 8.59
N PHE A 32 1.67 9.78 8.95
CA PHE A 32 0.80 10.76 8.31
C PHE A 32 1.07 10.85 6.81
N MET A 33 2.35 10.96 6.42
CA MET A 33 2.76 11.04 5.03
C MET A 33 2.42 9.76 4.26
N GLU A 34 2.77 8.59 4.79
CA GLU A 34 2.50 7.31 4.15
C GLU A 34 1.00 7.07 3.95
N GLN A 35 0.18 7.36 4.96
CA GLN A 35 -1.28 7.20 4.87
C GLN A 35 -1.87 8.12 3.79
N ASN A 36 -1.44 9.37 3.74
CA ASN A 36 -1.93 10.33 2.75
C ASN A 36 -1.48 9.95 1.34
N ILE A 37 -0.23 9.52 1.16
CA ILE A 37 0.28 9.06 -0.14
C ILE A 37 -0.48 7.81 -0.59
N ALA A 38 -0.68 6.83 0.30
CA ALA A 38 -1.45 5.62 -0.01
C ALA A 38 -2.88 5.93 -0.42
N SER A 39 -3.57 6.77 0.34
CA SER A 39 -4.96 7.16 0.05
C SER A 39 -5.05 7.99 -1.24
N ALA A 40 -4.08 8.85 -1.52
CA ALA A 40 -4.04 9.65 -2.75
C ALA A 40 -3.79 8.80 -3.99
N ILE A 41 -2.90 7.80 -3.92
CA ILE A 41 -2.64 6.86 -5.02
C ILE A 41 -3.89 6.01 -5.30
N VAL A 42 -4.54 5.48 -4.27
CA VAL A 42 -5.77 4.70 -4.40
C VAL A 42 -6.90 5.54 -4.96
N THR A 43 -7.05 6.77 -4.48
CA THR A 43 -8.11 7.70 -4.92
C THR A 43 -7.72 8.53 -6.15
N SER A 44 -6.66 8.13 -6.85
CA SER A 44 -6.29 8.77 -8.11
C SER A 44 -7.47 8.74 -9.08
N PRO A 45 -7.77 9.84 -9.79
CA PRO A 45 -8.83 9.87 -10.82
C PRO A 45 -8.69 8.77 -11.88
N ALA A 46 -7.46 8.29 -12.11
CA ALA A 46 -7.17 7.18 -13.01
C ALA A 46 -7.88 5.88 -12.61
N ASN A 47 -8.11 5.66 -11.30
CA ASN A 47 -8.77 4.45 -10.79
C ASN A 47 -10.30 4.51 -10.89
N LYS A 48 -10.89 5.66 -11.30
CA LYS A 48 -12.34 5.84 -11.51
C LYS A 48 -13.22 5.27 -10.39
N LEU A 49 -12.80 5.53 -9.14
CA LEU A 49 -13.57 5.15 -7.95
C LEU A 49 -14.90 5.92 -7.91
N ARG A 50 -15.94 5.29 -7.38
CA ARG A 50 -17.29 5.87 -7.27
C ARG A 50 -17.50 6.54 -5.92
N LYS A 51 -16.91 6.00 -4.85
CA LYS A 51 -16.98 6.57 -3.51
C LYS A 51 -15.89 7.64 -3.34
N GLY A 52 -16.23 8.72 -2.65
CA GLY A 52 -15.28 9.80 -2.35
C GLY A 52 -14.19 9.36 -1.36
N ALA A 53 -13.08 10.09 -1.35
CA ALA A 53 -11.99 9.88 -0.40
C ALA A 53 -12.36 10.36 1.01
N ALA A 54 -11.87 9.66 2.04
CA ALA A 54 -12.09 9.99 3.44
C ALA A 54 -10.79 10.09 4.23
N TYR A 55 -9.83 10.90 3.75
CA TYR A 55 -8.47 11.02 4.31
C TYR A 55 -8.41 11.20 5.83
N HIS A 56 -9.21 12.14 6.38
CA HIS A 56 -9.21 12.41 7.81
C HIS A 56 -9.79 11.27 8.65
N TRP A 57 -10.84 10.62 8.13
CA TRP A 57 -11.46 9.49 8.80
C TRP A 57 -10.51 8.29 8.85
N ASP A 58 -9.82 8.03 7.73
CA ASP A 58 -8.84 6.96 7.64
C ASP A 58 -7.69 7.17 8.63
N LEU A 59 -7.17 8.41 8.72
CA LEU A 59 -6.11 8.76 9.68
C LEU A 59 -6.56 8.59 11.14
N MET A 60 -7.79 9.02 11.46
CA MET A 60 -8.34 8.86 12.81
C MET A 60 -8.49 7.38 13.19
N CYS A 61 -8.99 6.55 12.27
CA CYS A 61 -9.12 5.11 12.50
C CYS A 61 -7.76 4.43 12.71
N VAL A 62 -6.76 4.73 11.87
CA VAL A 62 -5.40 4.17 12.01
C VAL A 62 -4.76 4.62 13.33
N GLY A 63 -4.93 5.88 13.71
CA GLY A 63 -4.46 6.39 15.01
C GLY A 63 -5.08 5.65 16.19
N LEU A 64 -6.40 5.43 16.18
CA LEU A 64 -7.08 4.70 17.24
C LEU A 64 -6.61 3.23 17.32
N ILE A 65 -6.45 2.58 16.18
CA ILE A 65 -5.93 1.20 16.11
C ILE A 65 -4.51 1.15 16.70
N ASN A 66 -3.63 2.08 16.34
CA ASN A 66 -2.26 2.12 16.85
C ASN A 66 -2.16 2.42 18.34
N ILE A 67 -3.08 3.21 18.91
CA ILE A 67 -3.17 3.39 20.38
C ILE A 67 -3.45 2.04 21.05
N VAL A 68 -4.41 1.27 20.54
CA VAL A 68 -4.74 -0.05 21.09
C VAL A 68 -3.55 -1.00 20.94
N LEU A 69 -2.91 -1.05 19.77
CA LEU A 69 -1.72 -1.88 19.53
C LEU A 69 -0.55 -1.50 20.45
N SER A 70 -0.36 -0.22 20.73
CA SER A 70 0.68 0.28 21.66
C SER A 70 0.47 -0.23 23.08
N VAL A 71 -0.77 -0.19 23.59
CA VAL A 71 -1.10 -0.69 24.93
C VAL A 71 -0.90 -2.21 25.01
N LEU A 72 -1.16 -2.92 23.91
CA LEU A 72 -0.95 -4.35 23.78
C LEU A 72 0.51 -4.75 23.45
N GLY A 73 1.42 -3.80 23.25
CA GLY A 73 2.81 -4.09 22.85
C GLY A 73 2.93 -4.75 21.47
N LEU A 74 1.92 -4.60 20.61
CA LEU A 74 1.89 -5.13 19.26
C LEU A 74 2.47 -4.11 18.25
N PRO A 75 3.02 -4.58 17.12
CA PRO A 75 3.56 -3.68 16.10
C PRO A 75 2.47 -2.78 15.52
N TRP A 76 2.84 -1.55 15.20
CA TRP A 76 1.92 -0.56 14.64
C TRP A 76 1.61 -0.85 13.17
N VAL A 77 0.43 -0.41 12.73
CA VAL A 77 -0.05 -0.54 11.36
C VAL A 77 -0.11 0.83 10.69
N HIS A 78 0.27 0.89 9.42
CA HIS A 78 0.32 2.10 8.61
C HIS A 78 -0.11 1.79 7.17
N GLY A 79 -0.18 2.82 6.31
CA GLY A 79 -0.61 2.68 4.92
C GLY A 79 0.27 1.73 4.10
N ALA A 80 -0.34 0.74 3.44
CA ALA A 80 0.39 -0.31 2.72
C ALA A 80 0.62 0.01 1.23
N LEU A 81 1.79 0.58 0.89
CA LEU A 81 2.28 0.87 -0.46
C LEU A 81 3.27 -0.24 -0.90
N PRO A 82 2.81 -1.41 -1.40
CA PRO A 82 2.17 -1.51 -2.72
C PRO A 82 0.80 -2.23 -2.70
N HIS A 83 0.41 -2.77 -1.54
CA HIS A 83 -0.73 -3.66 -1.44
C HIS A 83 -2.06 -2.95 -1.73
N SER A 84 -2.24 -1.72 -1.25
CA SER A 84 -3.47 -0.94 -1.45
C SER A 84 -3.78 -0.67 -2.94
N PRO A 85 -2.86 -0.11 -3.75
CA PRO A 85 -3.12 0.05 -5.18
C PRO A 85 -3.24 -1.28 -5.93
N MET A 86 -2.46 -2.30 -5.56
CA MET A 86 -2.61 -3.62 -6.18
C MET A 86 -3.97 -4.27 -5.92
N HIS A 87 -4.50 -4.11 -4.72
CA HIS A 87 -5.83 -4.62 -4.38
C HIS A 87 -6.94 -3.91 -5.16
N VAL A 88 -6.79 -2.60 -5.40
CA VAL A 88 -7.69 -1.82 -6.29
C VAL A 88 -7.61 -2.34 -7.72
N LYS A 89 -6.40 -2.57 -8.23
CA LYS A 89 -6.18 -3.14 -9.58
C LYS A 89 -6.74 -4.55 -9.72
N ALA A 90 -6.62 -5.40 -8.70
CA ALA A 90 -7.19 -6.74 -8.70
C ALA A 90 -8.73 -6.74 -8.75
N LEU A 91 -9.36 -5.63 -8.36
CA LEU A 91 -10.82 -5.41 -8.41
C LEU A 91 -11.25 -4.54 -9.60
N ALA A 92 -10.32 -4.14 -10.46
CA ALA A 92 -10.56 -3.29 -11.60
C ALA A 92 -10.90 -4.11 -12.85
N ASP A 93 -11.98 -3.72 -13.53
CA ASP A 93 -12.25 -4.17 -14.89
C ASP A 93 -11.41 -3.28 -15.84
N MET A 94 -10.45 -3.89 -16.56
CA MET A 94 -9.55 -3.21 -17.51
C MET A 94 -10.09 -3.33 -18.92
N GLU A 95 -9.99 -2.26 -19.72
CA GLU A 95 -10.31 -2.29 -21.15
C GLU A 95 -9.08 -1.85 -21.95
N GLU A 96 -8.79 -2.63 -22.99
CA GLU A 96 -7.73 -2.35 -23.95
C GLU A 96 -8.25 -1.34 -24.97
N ARG A 97 -7.76 -0.10 -24.88
CA ARG A 97 -8.01 0.91 -25.90
C ARG A 97 -6.81 0.95 -26.84
N ILE A 98 -7.07 0.60 -28.09
CA ILE A 98 -6.11 0.76 -29.18
C ILE A 98 -6.18 2.23 -29.59
N ASP A 99 -5.15 2.99 -29.24
CA ASP A 99 -5.06 4.37 -29.70
C ASP A 99 -4.60 4.41 -31.16
N MET A 100 -4.84 5.53 -31.88
CA MET A 100 -4.64 5.69 -33.35
C MET A 100 -3.22 5.42 -33.88
N GLY A 101 -2.28 4.96 -33.05
CA GLY A 101 -0.91 4.59 -33.40
C GLY A 101 -0.48 3.19 -32.94
N HIS A 102 -1.39 2.19 -32.96
CA HIS A 102 -1.11 0.77 -32.64
C HIS A 102 -0.60 0.49 -31.21
N HIS A 103 -0.73 1.45 -30.28
CA HIS A 103 -0.41 1.22 -28.88
C HIS A 103 -1.68 0.81 -28.13
N VAL A 104 -1.62 -0.38 -27.50
CA VAL A 104 -2.69 -0.89 -26.63
C VAL A 104 -2.49 -0.30 -25.24
N GLN A 105 -3.31 0.68 -24.85
CA GLN A 105 -3.33 1.20 -23.49
C GLN A 105 -4.44 0.50 -22.68
N GLN A 106 -4.04 -0.17 -21.61
CA GLN A 106 -5.00 -0.72 -20.64
C GLN A 106 -5.47 0.40 -19.72
N THR A 107 -6.75 0.75 -19.82
CA THR A 107 -7.36 1.77 -18.97
C THR A 107 -8.38 1.13 -18.05
N ILE A 108 -8.35 1.53 -16.77
CA ILE A 108 -9.35 1.10 -15.79
C ILE A 108 -10.71 1.66 -16.24
N VAL A 109 -11.70 0.81 -16.47
CA VAL A 109 -13.07 1.23 -16.79
C VAL A 109 -13.84 1.48 -15.50
N ARG A 110 -13.73 0.53 -14.56
CA ARG A 110 -14.48 0.53 -13.32
C ARG A 110 -13.78 -0.35 -12.29
N VAL A 111 -13.81 0.08 -11.03
CA VAL A 111 -13.36 -0.74 -9.89
C VAL A 111 -14.56 -1.23 -9.08
N ARG A 112 -14.52 -2.49 -8.66
CA ARG A 112 -15.50 -3.06 -7.73
C ARG A 112 -15.14 -2.71 -6.29
N GLU A 113 -15.77 -1.69 -5.73
CA GLU A 113 -15.52 -1.24 -4.35
C GLU A 113 -16.24 -2.12 -3.31
N THR A 114 -15.55 -3.11 -2.78
CA THR A 114 -16.07 -4.07 -1.80
C THR A 114 -15.35 -3.97 -0.45
N ARG A 115 -16.10 -4.21 0.64
CA ARG A 115 -15.56 -4.34 2.00
C ARG A 115 -15.21 -5.79 2.34
N VAL A 116 -15.83 -6.75 1.65
CA VAL A 116 -15.76 -8.17 1.98
C VAL A 116 -14.36 -8.73 1.70
N THR A 117 -13.71 -8.32 0.62
CA THR A 117 -12.37 -8.84 0.28
C THR A 117 -11.35 -8.46 1.34
N SER A 118 -11.39 -7.21 1.84
CA SER A 118 -10.49 -6.78 2.92
C SER A 118 -10.76 -7.58 4.21
N ILE A 119 -12.02 -7.71 4.63
CA ILE A 119 -12.37 -8.49 5.84
C ILE A 119 -11.93 -9.95 5.70
N PHE A 120 -12.18 -10.55 4.55
CA PHE A 120 -11.82 -11.93 4.26
C PHE A 120 -10.30 -12.13 4.26
N SER A 121 -9.53 -11.23 3.64
CA SER A 121 -8.07 -11.27 3.66
C SER A 121 -7.51 -11.16 5.08
N HIS A 122 -8.01 -10.24 5.91
CA HIS A 122 -7.55 -10.11 7.29
C HIS A 122 -7.94 -11.32 8.15
N LEU A 123 -9.12 -11.91 7.91
CA LEU A 123 -9.53 -13.15 8.57
C LEU A 123 -8.61 -14.32 8.18
N LEU A 124 -8.27 -14.46 6.90
CA LEU A 124 -7.34 -15.47 6.42
C LEU A 124 -5.93 -15.27 6.98
N ILE A 125 -5.45 -14.02 7.08
CA ILE A 125 -4.17 -13.71 7.74
C ILE A 125 -4.24 -14.16 9.22
N GLY A 126 -5.32 -13.86 9.93
CA GLY A 126 -5.51 -14.31 11.31
C GLY A 126 -5.53 -15.84 11.45
N LEU A 127 -6.26 -16.54 10.56
CA LEU A 127 -6.30 -18.00 10.52
C LEU A 127 -4.94 -18.61 10.14
N SER A 128 -4.16 -17.93 9.30
CA SER A 128 -2.84 -18.39 8.87
C SER A 128 -1.86 -18.51 10.03
N LEU A 129 -2.03 -17.72 11.10
CA LEU A 129 -1.23 -17.83 12.32
C LEU A 129 -1.41 -19.17 13.02
N LEU A 130 -2.62 -19.76 12.96
CA LEU A 130 -2.91 -21.09 13.52
C LEU A 130 -2.31 -22.22 12.67
N GLY A 131 -2.24 -22.02 11.35
CA GLY A 131 -1.68 -22.98 10.38
C GLY A 131 -0.19 -22.78 10.09
N MET A 132 0.48 -21.86 10.78
CA MET A 132 1.84 -21.42 10.47
C MET A 132 2.86 -22.57 10.57
N GLU A 133 2.71 -23.44 11.58
CA GLU A 133 3.64 -24.54 11.85
C GLU A 133 3.46 -25.74 10.91
N HIS A 134 2.34 -25.84 10.17
CA HIS A 134 2.00 -27.07 9.43
C HIS A 134 1.84 -26.84 7.93
N ILE A 135 1.20 -25.75 7.51
CA ILE A 135 0.83 -25.53 6.10
C ILE A 135 1.78 -24.52 5.46
N LEU A 136 2.07 -23.42 6.14
CA LEU A 136 2.85 -22.32 5.57
C LEU A 136 4.33 -22.67 5.38
N ILE A 137 4.86 -23.67 6.09
CA ILE A 137 6.25 -24.12 5.95
C ILE A 137 6.55 -24.74 4.58
N TYR A 138 5.52 -25.23 3.88
CA TYR A 138 5.69 -25.79 2.54
C TYR A 138 5.94 -24.72 1.47
N ILE A 139 5.64 -23.45 1.75
CA ILE A 139 5.84 -22.36 0.79
C ILE A 139 7.32 -21.97 0.79
N PRO A 140 8.08 -22.21 -0.30
CA PRO A 140 9.49 -21.92 -0.32
C PRO A 140 9.73 -20.41 -0.31
N ARG A 141 10.66 -19.94 0.52
CA ARG A 141 11.06 -18.52 0.58
C ARG A 141 11.42 -17.91 -0.80
N PRO A 142 12.06 -18.64 -1.74
CA PRO A 142 12.34 -18.11 -3.08
C PRO A 142 11.09 -17.68 -3.86
N VAL A 143 9.94 -18.34 -3.64
CA VAL A 143 8.67 -17.98 -4.31
C VAL A 143 8.19 -16.61 -3.83
N LEU A 144 8.28 -16.36 -2.52
CA LEU A 144 7.92 -15.07 -1.94
C LEU A 144 8.85 -13.96 -2.45
N ASN A 145 10.16 -14.24 -2.56
CA ASN A 145 11.11 -13.30 -3.15
C ASN A 145 10.77 -12.96 -4.61
N GLY A 146 10.36 -13.95 -5.40
CA GLY A 146 9.88 -13.74 -6.77
C GLY A 146 8.65 -12.83 -6.81
N LEU A 147 7.70 -13.03 -5.89
CA LEU A 147 6.53 -12.16 -5.74
C LEU A 147 6.93 -10.72 -5.37
N PHE A 148 7.88 -10.53 -4.45
CA PHE A 148 8.39 -9.20 -4.10
C PHE A 148 9.04 -8.49 -5.28
N VAL A 149 9.85 -9.21 -6.08
CA VAL A 149 10.46 -8.66 -7.30
C VAL A 149 9.38 -8.27 -8.31
N TYR A 150 8.38 -9.13 -8.53
CA TYR A 150 7.25 -8.82 -9.41
C TYR A 150 6.52 -7.54 -8.97
N MET A 151 6.17 -7.43 -7.68
CA MET A 151 5.53 -6.23 -7.14
C MET A 151 6.39 -4.98 -7.36
N GLY A 152 7.70 -5.06 -7.12
CA GLY A 152 8.63 -3.95 -7.37
C GLY A 152 8.66 -3.52 -8.83
N ILE A 153 8.75 -4.48 -9.76
CA ILE A 153 8.78 -4.20 -11.21
C ILE A 153 7.47 -3.57 -11.68
N THR A 154 6.32 -4.13 -11.29
CA THR A 154 5.01 -3.56 -11.66
C THR A 154 4.82 -2.14 -11.15
N ALA A 155 5.24 -1.85 -9.92
CA ALA A 155 5.18 -0.50 -9.35
C ALA A 155 6.05 0.52 -10.11
N ILE A 156 7.16 0.09 -10.73
CA ILE A 156 8.02 0.94 -11.56
C ILE A 156 7.35 1.24 -12.90
N TYR A 157 6.80 0.23 -13.58
CA TYR A 157 6.14 0.43 -14.88
C TYR A 157 4.87 1.27 -14.79
N ASP A 158 4.17 1.23 -13.67
CA ASP A 158 2.98 2.05 -13.41
C ASP A 158 3.29 3.51 -13.00
N ASN A 159 4.56 3.92 -13.06
CA ASN A 159 5.00 5.24 -12.63
C ASN A 159 5.29 6.17 -13.82
N GLN A 160 4.52 7.27 -13.92
CA GLN A 160 4.69 8.29 -14.96
C GLN A 160 6.10 8.90 -14.99
N LEU A 161 6.78 9.04 -13.84
CA LEU A 161 8.16 9.52 -13.80
C LEU A 161 9.09 8.53 -14.52
N PHE A 162 8.90 7.24 -14.28
CA PHE A 162 9.70 6.21 -14.94
C PHE A 162 9.44 6.16 -16.44
N GLU A 163 8.18 6.26 -16.87
CA GLU A 163 7.83 6.40 -18.29
C GLU A 163 8.55 7.59 -18.94
N ARG A 164 8.58 8.75 -18.27
CA ARG A 164 9.28 9.95 -18.77
C ARG A 164 10.79 9.80 -18.80
N LEU A 165 11.37 9.13 -17.81
CA LEU A 165 12.80 8.82 -17.81
C LEU A 165 13.16 7.89 -18.97
N MET A 166 12.29 6.92 -19.29
CA MET A 166 12.48 6.04 -20.44
C MET A 166 12.44 6.81 -21.77
N LEU A 167 11.65 7.87 -21.89
CA LEU A 167 11.63 8.72 -23.10
C LEU A 167 12.99 9.36 -23.42
N ILE A 168 13.89 9.52 -22.45
CA ILE A 168 15.27 10.00 -22.70
C ILE A 168 16.06 9.00 -23.56
N PHE A 169 15.73 7.71 -23.45
CA PHE A 169 16.41 6.62 -24.15
C PHE A 169 15.64 6.11 -25.37
N THR A 170 14.37 6.51 -25.54
CA THR A 170 13.54 6.13 -26.68
C THR A 170 13.85 7.02 -27.89
N GLU A 171 13.88 6.44 -29.09
CA GLU A 171 14.00 7.22 -30.33
C GLU A 171 12.73 8.06 -30.57
N GLN A 172 12.89 9.29 -31.07
CA GLN A 172 11.78 10.24 -31.27
C GLN A 172 10.66 9.70 -32.20
N THR A 173 11.02 8.84 -33.14
CA THR A 173 10.09 8.17 -34.07
C THR A 173 9.22 7.11 -33.40
N ALA A 174 9.69 6.56 -32.27
CA ALA A 174 9.00 5.54 -31.47
C ALA A 174 8.28 6.13 -30.25
N TYR A 175 8.16 7.45 -30.17
CA TYR A 175 7.44 8.08 -29.07
C TYR A 175 5.95 7.71 -29.10
N PRO A 176 5.39 7.25 -27.97
CA PRO A 176 3.96 6.99 -27.89
C PRO A 176 3.19 8.30 -28.05
N PRO A 177 1.98 8.29 -28.65
CA PRO A 177 1.12 9.45 -28.76
C PRO A 177 0.52 9.82 -27.39
N SER A 178 1.37 10.19 -26.44
CA SER A 178 1.01 10.54 -25.07
C SER A 178 0.66 12.03 -24.97
N HIS A 179 -0.20 12.38 -24.00
CA HIS A 179 -0.54 13.78 -23.72
C HIS A 179 0.72 14.64 -23.44
N TYR A 180 1.80 14.04 -22.93
CA TYR A 180 3.04 14.74 -22.60
C TYR A 180 3.77 15.36 -23.81
N LEU A 181 3.46 14.90 -25.02
CA LEU A 181 4.12 15.31 -26.26
C LEU A 181 3.21 16.13 -27.18
N ARG A 182 1.92 16.28 -26.85
CA ARG A 182 1.02 17.19 -27.57
C ARG A 182 1.28 18.63 -27.12
N ARG A 183 1.71 19.46 -28.06
CA ARG A 183 1.95 20.90 -27.89
C ARG A 183 0.72 21.71 -28.26
#